data_AF-A0A2V6YUK3-F1
#
_entry.id   AF-A0A2V6YUK3-F1
#
_cell.length_a   1.000
_cell.length_b   1.000
_cell.length_c   1.000
_cell.angle_alpha   90.00
_cell.angle_beta   90.00
_cell.angle_gamma   90.00
#
_symmetry.space_group_name_H-M   'P 1'
#
loop_
_entity.id
_entity.type
_entity.pdbx_description
1 polymer ?
#
loop_
_entity_poly.entity_id
_entity_poly.type
_entity_poly.pdbx_seq_one_letter_code
_entity_poly.pdbx_strand_id
1 'polypeptide(L)'
;MRSPLKPLPAVVARWTGTARALRWLDALVALIAVWAGGVLALPGSRGELLATVAVVAVALASLVRLLRARWRPVSGVVGLLVSARLSPGDQAWYVRPGEAERVLVTALHGTRVVIARLDGSGAEGLSVRRTRVLLVPADSP
;
A
#
# COMPACT_ATOMS: atom_id res chain seq x y z
N MET A 1 -4.43 -11.18 30.69
CA MET A 1 -3.71 -12.11 29.79
C MET A 1 -4.40 -12.08 28.43
N ARG A 2 -3.76 -11.53 27.39
CA ARG A 2 -4.35 -11.52 26.03
C ARG A 2 -4.17 -12.90 25.42
N SER A 3 -5.27 -13.51 24.97
CA SER A 3 -5.30 -14.80 24.30
C SER A 3 -4.24 -14.87 23.19
N PRO A 4 -3.55 -16.01 22.99
CA PRO A 4 -2.53 -16.11 21.96
C PRO A 4 -3.21 -15.88 20.60
N LEU A 5 -2.86 -14.78 19.97
CA LEU A 5 -3.26 -14.47 18.60
C LEU A 5 -2.87 -15.68 17.75
N LYS A 6 -3.88 -16.36 17.20
CA LYS A 6 -3.71 -17.45 16.23
C LYS A 6 -2.62 -17.01 15.25
N PRO A 7 -1.53 -17.76 15.07
CA PRO A 7 -0.38 -17.29 14.29
C PRO A 7 -0.87 -16.86 12.91
N LEU A 8 -0.50 -15.64 12.50
CA LEU A 8 -0.83 -15.18 11.17
C LEU A 8 -0.28 -16.18 10.16
N PRO A 9 -1.04 -16.53 9.09
CA PRO A 9 -0.52 -17.37 8.03
C PRO A 9 0.80 -16.80 7.51
N ALA A 10 1.81 -17.65 7.31
CA ALA A 10 3.16 -17.21 6.93
C ALA A 10 3.18 -16.36 5.64
N VAL A 11 2.22 -16.59 4.72
CA VAL A 11 2.02 -15.73 3.54
C VAL A 11 1.66 -14.30 3.94
N VAL A 12 0.75 -14.10 4.90
CA VAL A 12 0.29 -12.78 5.37
C VAL A 12 1.39 -12.05 6.15
N ALA A 13 2.15 -12.78 6.96
CA ALA A 13 3.31 -12.24 7.69
C ALA A 13 4.45 -11.78 6.76
N ARG A 14 4.59 -12.41 5.58
CA ARG A 14 5.52 -11.91 4.54
C ARG A 14 5.01 -10.59 3.96
N TRP A 15 3.71 -10.50 3.66
CA TRP A 15 3.10 -9.31 3.09
C TRP A 15 3.14 -8.06 3.99
N THR A 16 3.16 -8.21 5.32
CA THR A 16 3.38 -7.06 6.23
C THR A 16 4.78 -6.47 6.07
N GLY A 17 5.79 -7.31 5.85
CA GLY A 17 7.16 -6.88 5.50
C GLY A 17 7.22 -6.27 4.09
N THR A 18 6.60 -6.95 3.11
CA THR A 18 6.54 -6.48 1.71
C THR A 18 5.82 -5.13 1.60
N ALA A 19 4.77 -4.89 2.37
CA ALA A 19 4.05 -3.61 2.38
C ALA A 19 4.94 -2.43 2.80
N ARG A 20 5.90 -2.67 3.70
CA ARG A 20 6.92 -1.66 4.07
C ARG A 20 7.91 -1.45 2.93
N ALA A 21 8.39 -2.51 2.29
CA ALA A 21 9.29 -2.43 1.15
C ALA A 21 8.65 -1.69 -0.05
N LEU A 22 7.36 -1.93 -0.33
CA LEU A 22 6.62 -1.25 -1.40
C LEU A 22 6.52 0.26 -1.16
N ARG A 23 6.37 0.70 0.09
CA ARG A 23 6.41 2.13 0.42
C ARG A 23 7.78 2.74 0.19
N TRP A 24 8.85 2.01 0.50
CA TRP A 24 10.22 2.44 0.18
C TRP A 24 10.45 2.54 -1.32
N LEU A 25 9.90 1.61 -2.11
CA LEU A 25 9.96 1.67 -3.57
C LEU A 25 9.21 2.88 -4.13
N ASP A 26 8.01 3.19 -3.63
CA ASP A 26 7.29 4.41 -4.05
C ASP A 26 8.09 5.68 -3.75
N ALA A 27 8.78 5.72 -2.60
CA ALA A 27 9.66 6.84 -2.22
C ALA A 27 10.90 6.93 -3.12
N LEU A 28 11.51 5.79 -3.46
CA LEU A 28 12.64 5.72 -4.39
C LEU A 28 12.25 6.23 -5.78
N VAL A 29 11.08 5.83 -6.29
CA VAL A 29 10.56 6.31 -7.57
C VAL A 29 10.33 7.82 -7.55
N ALA A 30 9.78 8.36 -6.45
CA ALA A 30 9.63 9.80 -6.27
C ALA A 30 10.99 10.52 -6.29
N LEU A 31 12.00 9.97 -5.61
CA LEU A 31 13.34 10.53 -5.57
C LEU A 31 13.98 10.59 -6.96
N ILE A 32 13.91 9.49 -7.71
CA ILE A 32 14.44 9.42 -9.07
C ILE A 32 13.72 10.43 -9.97
N ALA A 33 12.39 10.54 -9.88
CA ALA A 33 11.62 11.46 -10.70
C ALA A 33 11.96 12.93 -10.42
N VAL A 34 12.07 13.32 -9.14
CA VAL A 34 12.43 14.70 -8.76
C VAL A 34 13.86 15.02 -9.16
N TRP A 35 14.80 14.09 -8.93
CA TRP A 35 16.20 14.28 -9.29
C TRP A 35 16.38 14.39 -10.82
N ALA A 36 15.82 13.45 -11.59
CA ALA A 36 15.89 13.47 -13.05
C ALA A 36 15.21 14.72 -13.63
N GLY A 37 14.06 15.14 -13.09
CA GLY A 37 13.41 16.39 -13.47
C GLY A 37 14.29 17.61 -13.21
N GLY A 38 14.99 17.65 -12.07
CA GLY A 38 15.95 18.70 -11.75
C GLY A 38 17.14 18.74 -12.71
N VAL A 39 17.74 17.59 -13.02
CA VAL A 39 18.86 17.48 -13.97
C VAL A 39 18.46 17.95 -15.37
N LEU A 40 17.27 17.58 -15.84
CA LEU A 40 16.77 17.96 -17.15
C LEU A 40 16.38 19.45 -17.23
N ALA A 41 15.85 20.02 -16.14
CA ALA A 41 15.42 21.42 -16.11
C ALA A 41 16.58 22.42 -15.92
N LEU A 42 17.67 21.99 -15.27
CA LEU A 42 18.79 22.86 -14.89
C LEU A 42 20.14 22.28 -15.38
N PRO A 43 20.35 22.19 -16.71
CA PRO A 43 21.61 21.73 -17.27
C PRO A 43 22.74 22.70 -16.89
N GLY A 44 23.69 22.23 -16.07
CA GLY A 44 24.82 23.03 -15.56
C GLY A 44 24.89 23.12 -14.04
N SER A 45 23.86 22.66 -13.32
CA SER A 45 23.89 22.54 -11.87
C SER A 45 24.68 21.31 -11.40
N ARG A 46 25.32 21.39 -10.22
CA ARG A 46 26.04 20.24 -9.64
C ARG A 46 25.04 19.15 -9.28
N GLY A 47 25.20 17.95 -9.83
CA GLY A 47 24.29 16.82 -9.60
C GLY A 47 24.10 16.46 -8.12
N GLU A 48 25.11 16.70 -7.28
CA GLU A 48 25.07 16.50 -5.82
C GLU A 48 24.10 17.44 -5.10
N LEU A 49 24.06 18.73 -5.51
CA LEU A 49 23.10 19.70 -4.97
C LEU A 49 21.68 19.31 -5.37
N LEU A 50 21.47 18.89 -6.61
CA LEU A 50 20.17 18.40 -7.07
C LEU A 50 19.73 17.14 -6.33
N ALA A 51 20.64 16.21 -6.03
CA ALA A 51 20.33 15.02 -5.24
C ALA A 51 19.90 15.39 -3.82
N THR A 52 20.60 16.33 -3.18
CA THR A 52 20.26 16.82 -1.84
C THR A 52 18.89 17.49 -1.83
N VAL A 53 18.63 18.38 -2.79
CA VAL A 53 17.32 19.03 -2.95
C VAL A 53 16.21 18.01 -3.21
N ALA A 54 16.48 16.98 -4.04
CA ALA A 54 15.52 15.92 -4.31
C ALA A 54 15.18 15.11 -3.05
N VAL A 55 16.17 14.78 -2.23
CA VAL A 55 15.94 14.10 -0.93
C VAL A 55 15.07 14.96 -0.02
N VAL A 56 15.39 16.25 0.12
CA VAL A 56 14.61 17.18 0.96
C VAL A 56 13.18 17.34 0.41
N ALA A 57 13.03 17.52 -0.90
CA ALA A 57 11.73 17.64 -1.55
C ALA A 57 10.88 16.37 -1.37
N VAL A 58 11.47 15.18 -1.51
CA VAL A 58 10.77 13.90 -1.25
C VAL A 58 10.43 13.73 0.21
N ALA A 59 11.32 14.11 1.13
CA ALA A 59 11.05 14.08 2.56
C ALA A 59 9.85 14.98 2.91
N LEU A 60 9.81 16.21 2.39
CA LEU A 60 8.70 17.14 2.58
C LEU A 60 7.41 16.61 1.92
N ALA A 61 7.49 16.14 0.68
CA ALA A 61 6.37 15.53 -0.04
C ALA A 61 5.79 14.32 0.70
N SER A 62 6.63 13.55 1.37
CA SER A 62 6.23 12.40 2.20
C SER A 62 5.46 12.81 3.45
N LEU A 63 5.55 14.06 3.90
CA LEU A 63 4.74 14.56 5.01
C LEU A 63 3.32 14.91 4.54
N VAL A 64 3.17 15.36 3.30
CA VAL A 64 1.88 15.77 2.72
C VAL A 64 0.96 14.56 2.49
N ARG A 65 -0.09 14.44 3.33
CA ARG A 65 -1.02 13.29 3.32
C ARG A 65 -1.74 13.10 1.98
N LEU A 66 -2.10 14.20 1.32
CA LEU A 66 -2.75 14.18 0.00
C LEU A 66 -1.85 13.62 -1.09
N LEU A 67 -0.57 13.99 -1.07
CA LEU A 67 0.41 13.54 -2.06
C LEU A 67 0.71 12.06 -1.86
N ARG A 68 0.94 11.62 -0.61
CA ARG A 68 1.05 10.20 -0.24
C ARG A 68 -0.15 9.34 -0.62
N ALA A 69 -1.36 9.92 -0.61
CA ALA A 69 -2.59 9.21 -0.94
C ALA A 69 -2.81 9.04 -2.46
N ARG A 70 -2.16 9.87 -3.28
CA ARG A 70 -2.24 9.83 -4.74
C ARG A 70 -1.02 9.19 -5.39
N TRP A 71 0.15 9.30 -4.76
CA TRP A 71 1.41 8.79 -5.27
C TRP A 71 1.69 7.38 -4.77
N ARG A 72 1.22 6.37 -5.53
CA ARG A 72 1.46 4.93 -5.26
C ARG A 72 1.70 4.15 -6.57
N PRO A 73 2.74 4.50 -7.34
CA PRO A 73 2.98 3.87 -8.63
C PRO A 73 3.24 2.36 -8.48
N VAL A 74 4.00 1.93 -7.47
CA VAL A 74 4.35 0.52 -7.27
C VAL A 74 3.34 -0.13 -6.32
N SER A 75 3.12 0.45 -5.13
CA SER A 75 2.20 -0.13 -4.15
C SER A 75 0.77 -0.25 -4.68
N GLY A 76 0.32 0.69 -5.52
CA GLY A 76 -1.02 0.69 -6.07
C GLY A 76 -1.24 -0.39 -7.12
N VAL A 77 -0.24 -0.62 -7.98
CA VAL A 77 -0.27 -1.70 -8.99
C VAL A 77 -0.21 -3.06 -8.32
N VAL A 78 0.68 -3.23 -7.33
CA VAL A 78 0.78 -4.50 -6.58
C VAL A 78 -0.51 -4.77 -5.81
N GLY A 79 -1.08 -3.76 -5.13
CA GLY A 79 -2.38 -3.89 -4.47
C GLY A 79 -3.49 -4.30 -5.44
N LEU A 80 -3.49 -3.75 -6.66
CA LEU A 80 -4.43 -4.13 -7.71
C LEU A 80 -4.23 -5.58 -8.17
N LEU A 81 -2.99 -6.01 -8.46
CA LEU A 81 -2.67 -7.35 -8.94
C LEU A 81 -3.03 -8.43 -7.91
N VAL A 82 -2.68 -8.21 -6.64
CA VAL A 82 -2.97 -9.15 -5.56
C VAL A 82 -4.48 -9.22 -5.30
N SER A 83 -5.20 -8.10 -5.40
CA SER A 83 -6.65 -8.07 -5.23
C SER A 83 -7.45 -8.42 -6.49
N ALA A 84 -6.80 -8.54 -7.67
CA ALA A 84 -7.49 -8.84 -8.93
C ALA A 84 -8.14 -10.22 -8.93
N ARG A 85 -7.59 -11.18 -8.17
CA ARG A 85 -8.11 -12.55 -8.05
C ARG A 85 -9.23 -12.71 -7.02
N LEU A 86 -9.55 -11.67 -6.26
CA LEU A 86 -10.62 -11.71 -5.26
C LEU A 86 -11.98 -11.57 -5.90
N SER A 87 -12.90 -12.44 -5.52
CA SER A 87 -14.31 -12.47 -5.89
C SER A 87 -15.20 -12.03 -4.72
N PRO A 88 -16.46 -11.59 -4.96
CA PRO A 88 -17.42 -11.36 -3.89
C PRO A 88 -17.69 -12.67 -3.14
N GLY A 89 -17.68 -12.63 -1.81
CA GLY A 89 -17.79 -13.81 -0.94
C GLY A 89 -16.46 -14.34 -0.42
N ASP A 90 -15.33 -13.92 -0.99
CA ASP A 90 -14.01 -14.38 -0.55
C ASP A 90 -13.60 -13.75 0.80
N GLN A 91 -12.96 -14.56 1.65
CA GLN A 91 -12.26 -14.06 2.82
C GLN A 91 -10.87 -13.56 2.41
N ALA A 92 -10.54 -12.33 2.82
CA ALA A 92 -9.25 -11.72 2.56
C ALA A 92 -8.65 -11.16 3.87
N TRP A 93 -7.34 -11.07 3.90
CA TRP A 93 -6.60 -10.36 4.93
C TRP A 93 -6.34 -8.94 4.46
N TYR A 94 -6.87 -7.98 5.20
CA TYR A 94 -6.55 -6.58 5.04
C TYR A 94 -5.23 -6.27 5.73
N VAL A 95 -4.17 -6.10 4.93
CA VAL A 95 -2.81 -5.91 5.44
C VAL A 95 -2.46 -4.43 5.51
N ARG A 96 -2.09 -3.98 6.71
CA ARG A 96 -1.50 -2.67 7.00
C ARG A 96 -0.07 -2.84 7.55
N PRO A 97 0.79 -1.82 7.49
CA PRO A 97 2.09 -1.89 8.13
C PRO A 97 1.93 -2.13 9.64
N GLY A 98 2.34 -3.30 10.12
CA GLY A 98 2.28 -3.70 11.53
C GLY A 98 1.01 -4.44 11.96
N GLU A 99 -0.03 -4.50 11.12
CA GLU A 99 -1.32 -5.12 11.48
C GLU A 99 -1.94 -5.84 10.28
N ALA A 100 -2.60 -6.97 10.50
CA ALA A 100 -3.46 -7.59 9.49
C ALA A 100 -4.80 -8.00 10.10
N GLU A 101 -5.88 -7.63 9.42
CA GLU A 101 -7.26 -7.79 9.89
C GLU A 101 -8.01 -8.70 8.91
N ARG A 102 -8.84 -9.63 9.40
CA ARG A 102 -9.65 -10.49 8.51
C ARG A 102 -10.88 -9.73 8.05
N VAL A 103 -11.09 -9.73 6.73
CA VAL A 103 -12.23 -9.06 6.12
C VAL A 103 -12.92 -9.97 5.10
N LEU A 104 -14.24 -9.87 5.02
CA LEU A 104 -15.04 -10.51 3.98
C LEU A 104 -15.24 -9.53 2.83
N VAL A 105 -14.96 -9.95 1.60
CA VAL A 105 -15.25 -9.15 0.41
C VAL A 105 -16.73 -9.25 0.11
N THR A 106 -17.48 -8.17 0.27
CA THR A 106 -18.93 -8.17 0.08
C THR A 106 -19.34 -7.72 -1.32
N ALA A 107 -18.58 -6.82 -1.94
CA ALA A 107 -18.85 -6.37 -3.31
C ALA A 107 -17.61 -5.85 -4.02
N LEU A 108 -17.65 -5.89 -5.35
CA LEU A 108 -16.58 -5.39 -6.24
C LEU A 108 -17.16 -4.39 -7.23
N HIS A 109 -16.53 -3.23 -7.35
CA HIS A 109 -16.92 -2.15 -8.27
C HIS A 109 -15.67 -1.64 -9.01
N GLY A 110 -15.21 -2.43 -9.99
CA GLY A 110 -14.02 -2.14 -10.78
C GLY A 110 -12.76 -2.03 -9.91
N THR A 111 -12.31 -0.80 -9.63
CA THR A 111 -11.16 -0.52 -8.75
C THR A 111 -11.53 -0.32 -7.28
N ARG A 112 -12.80 -0.46 -6.90
CA ARG A 112 -13.27 -0.40 -5.51
C ARG A 112 -13.71 -1.80 -5.03
N VAL A 113 -13.43 -2.09 -3.78
CA VAL A 113 -13.88 -3.29 -3.05
C VAL A 113 -14.62 -2.81 -1.82
N VAL A 114 -15.76 -3.41 -1.54
CA VAL A 114 -16.44 -3.27 -0.25
C VAL A 114 -16.04 -4.47 0.60
N ILE A 115 -15.51 -4.17 1.78
CA ILE A 115 -15.05 -5.16 2.75
C ILE A 115 -15.86 -5.02 4.04
N ALA A 116 -16.20 -6.15 4.66
CA ALA A 116 -16.79 -6.19 6.00
C ALA A 116 -15.77 -6.79 6.97
N ARG A 117 -15.60 -6.14 8.12
CA ARG A 117 -14.74 -6.63 9.21
C ARG A 117 -15.36 -7.86 9.87
N LEU A 118 -14.54 -8.88 10.13
CA LEU A 118 -14.97 -10.14 10.73
C LEU A 118 -14.73 -10.18 12.26
N ASP A 119 -14.04 -9.18 12.80
CA ASP A 119 -13.65 -9.06 14.21
C ASP A 119 -14.73 -8.34 15.04
N GLY A 120 -15.87 -8.99 15.24
CA GLY A 120 -16.77 -8.82 16.39
C GLY A 120 -17.46 -7.46 16.62
N SER A 121 -17.00 -6.35 16.05
CA SER A 121 -17.57 -5.01 16.27
C SER A 121 -18.49 -4.59 15.11
N GLY A 122 -19.51 -5.41 14.84
CA GLY A 122 -20.52 -5.10 13.82
C GLY A 122 -19.99 -5.18 12.39
N ALA A 123 -20.86 -5.63 11.48
CA ALA A 123 -20.57 -5.70 10.05
C ALA A 123 -20.59 -4.29 9.43
N GLU A 124 -19.63 -3.44 9.79
CA GLU A 124 -19.50 -2.13 9.19
C GLU A 124 -18.82 -2.28 7.81
N GLY A 125 -19.60 -2.04 6.75
CA GLY A 125 -19.14 -2.14 5.37
C GLY A 125 -18.22 -0.98 5.02
N LEU A 126 -16.93 -1.26 4.87
CA LEU A 126 -15.91 -0.29 4.47
C LEU A 126 -15.70 -0.36 2.95
N SER A 127 -16.05 0.72 2.23
CA SER A 127 -15.72 0.85 0.81
C SER A 127 -14.29 1.36 0.64
N VAL A 128 -13.42 0.58 0.02
CA VAL A 128 -12.02 0.94 -0.20
C VAL A 128 -11.57 0.72 -1.63
N ARG A 129 -10.71 1.62 -2.15
CA ARG A 129 -10.09 1.45 -3.47
C ARG A 129 -9.01 0.36 -3.42
N ARG A 130 -9.06 -0.63 -4.33
CA ARG A 130 -8.06 -1.70 -4.55
C ARG A 130 -6.64 -1.17 -4.68
N THR A 131 -6.47 -0.02 -5.32
CA THR A 131 -5.14 0.62 -5.49
C THR A 131 -4.59 1.24 -4.20
N ARG A 132 -5.35 1.24 -3.10
CA ARG A 132 -4.95 1.83 -1.83
C ARG A 132 -4.81 0.82 -0.70
N VAL A 133 -5.26 -0.41 -0.92
CA VAL A 133 -5.26 -1.48 0.07
C VAL A 133 -4.57 -2.72 -0.46
N LEU A 134 -3.89 -3.41 0.44
CA LEU A 134 -3.33 -4.73 0.16
C LEU A 134 -4.29 -5.75 0.77
N LEU A 135 -5.04 -6.43 -0.09
CA LEU A 135 -5.94 -7.51 0.30
C LEU A 135 -5.31 -8.82 -0.17
N VAL A 136 -4.96 -9.69 0.76
CA VAL A 136 -4.36 -10.99 0.48
C VAL A 136 -5.43 -12.07 0.64
N PRO A 137 -5.72 -12.91 -0.37
CA PRO A 137 -6.72 -13.97 -0.23
C PRO A 137 -6.38 -14.91 0.94
N ALA A 138 -7.37 -15.27 1.75
CA ALA A 138 -7.19 -16.23 2.84
C ALA A 138 -6.92 -17.66 2.32
N ASP A 139 -7.42 -17.97 1.12
CA ASP A 139 -7.30 -19.27 0.44
C ASP A 139 -6.25 -19.22 -0.69
N SER A 140 -5.08 -18.64 -0.41
CA SER A 140 -3.93 -18.88 -1.28
C SER A 140 -3.28 -20.21 -0.88
N PRO A 141 -3.15 -21.19 -1.79
CA PRO A 141 -2.50 -22.47 -1.50
C PRO A 141 -1.04 -22.30 -1.04
#